data_AF-A0A1X7UVC2-F1
#
_entry.id   AF-A0A1X7UVC2-F1
#
_cell.length_a   1.000
_cell.length_b   1.000
_cell.length_c   1.000
_cell.angle_alpha   90.00
_cell.angle_beta   90.00
_cell.angle_gamma   90.00
#
_symmetry.space_group_name_H-M   'P 1'
#
loop_
_entity.id
_entity.type
_entity.pdbx_description
1 polymer ?
#
loop_
_entity_poly.entity_id
_entity_poly.type
_entity_poly.pdbx_seq_one_letter_code
_entity_poly.pdbx_strand_id
1 'polypeptide(L)'
;MNVRSTKEAIYKRKPDKRPYTPTSDDHYSRLEWLTSEFLPYLKEWEEYVKSCTDKTAREHKRMCIARETIEGLRITVTSFVELVEYIFSNIEGVKIFFSERLTQDPVEAFFGRQRMRGGYATNPTVHNHFYKAQCH
;
A
#
# COMPACT_ATOMS: atom_id res chain seq x y z
N MET A 1 -2.66 -7.31 -0.51
CA MET A 1 -3.10 -6.10 -1.21
C MET A 1 -2.40 -5.81 -2.52
N ASN A 2 -1.08 -5.93 -2.70
CA ASN A 2 -0.46 -5.72 -4.02
C ASN A 2 -0.76 -6.91 -4.98
N VAL A 3 -1.63 -6.69 -5.96
CA VAL A 3 -2.08 -7.71 -6.94
C VAL A 3 -1.76 -7.27 -8.36
N ARG A 4 -1.14 -8.17 -9.13
CA ARG A 4 -0.56 -7.87 -10.45
C ARG A 4 -0.87 -8.85 -11.57
N SER A 5 -1.44 -10.00 -11.23
CA SER A 5 -1.66 -11.08 -12.17
C SER A 5 -2.85 -11.92 -11.78
N THR A 6 -3.56 -12.42 -12.78
CA THR A 6 -4.65 -13.39 -12.62
C THR A 6 -4.18 -14.76 -12.14
N LYS A 7 -2.90 -15.09 -12.35
CA LYS A 7 -2.34 -16.43 -12.09
C LYS A 7 -1.50 -16.51 -10.82
N GLU A 8 -1.06 -15.37 -10.26
CA GLU A 8 -0.16 -15.36 -9.11
C GLU A 8 -0.76 -16.04 -7.88
N ALA A 9 -2.05 -15.82 -7.63
CA ALA A 9 -2.77 -16.49 -6.56
C ALA A 9 -2.75 -18.02 -6.67
N ILE A 10 -2.86 -18.53 -7.89
CA ILE A 10 -2.94 -19.96 -8.18
C ILE A 10 -1.58 -20.61 -7.95
N TYR A 11 -0.53 -20.11 -8.61
CA TYR A 11 0.79 -20.72 -8.51
C TYR A 11 1.40 -20.57 -7.10
N LYS A 12 1.17 -19.44 -6.43
CA LYS A 12 1.67 -19.21 -5.06
C LYS A 12 0.76 -19.77 -3.97
N ARG A 13 -0.43 -20.27 -4.33
CA ARG A 13 -1.48 -20.67 -3.38
C ARG A 13 -1.79 -19.57 -2.36
N LYS A 14 -1.90 -18.32 -2.83
CA LYS A 14 -2.17 -17.14 -1.99
C LYS A 14 -3.49 -16.49 -2.42
N PRO A 15 -4.61 -16.75 -1.74
CA PRO A 15 -5.91 -16.16 -2.05
C PRO A 15 -5.88 -14.64 -2.09
N ASP A 16 -5.13 -14.00 -1.18
CA ASP A 16 -5.00 -12.53 -1.10
C ASP A 16 -4.34 -11.87 -2.32
N LYS A 17 -3.75 -12.69 -3.21
CA LYS A 17 -3.16 -12.27 -4.48
C LYS A 17 -4.14 -12.39 -5.65
N ARG A 18 -5.40 -12.77 -5.40
CA ARG A 18 -6.44 -12.79 -6.44
C ARG A 18 -6.75 -11.36 -6.88
N PRO A 19 -6.93 -11.11 -8.19
CA PRO A 19 -7.36 -9.80 -8.68
C PRO A 19 -8.68 -9.38 -8.05
N TYR A 20 -8.91 -8.08 -8.02
CA TYR A 20 -10.19 -7.52 -7.62
C TYR A 20 -11.16 -7.73 -8.78
N THR A 21 -12.36 -8.27 -8.51
CA THR A 21 -13.41 -8.48 -9.51
C THR A 21 -14.78 -8.21 -8.89
N PRO A 22 -15.76 -7.70 -9.65
CA PRO A 22 -17.06 -7.32 -9.11
C PRO A 22 -17.94 -8.52 -8.72
N THR A 23 -17.60 -9.73 -9.17
CA THR A 23 -18.42 -10.95 -8.98
C THR A 23 -17.80 -11.95 -7.99
N SER A 24 -16.68 -11.62 -7.35
CA SER A 24 -15.98 -12.54 -6.47
C SER A 24 -16.24 -12.18 -5.01
N ASP A 25 -16.70 -13.14 -4.22
CA ASP A 25 -16.87 -12.96 -2.76
C ASP A 25 -15.54 -12.55 -2.09
N ASP A 26 -14.41 -13.14 -2.52
CA ASP A 26 -13.06 -12.77 -2.03
C ASP A 26 -12.70 -11.28 -2.23
N HIS A 27 -13.34 -10.57 -3.16
CA HIS A 27 -13.13 -9.14 -3.34
C HIS A 27 -13.83 -8.36 -2.23
N TYR A 28 -15.14 -8.61 -2.07
CA TYR A 28 -15.95 -7.97 -1.04
C TYR A 28 -15.40 -8.25 0.35
N SER A 29 -15.02 -9.50 0.66
CA SER A 29 -14.45 -9.84 1.97
C SER A 29 -13.14 -9.11 2.27
N ARG A 30 -12.31 -8.79 1.27
CA ARG A 30 -11.05 -8.04 1.48
C ARG A 30 -11.27 -6.54 1.68
N LEU A 31 -12.19 -5.94 0.93
CA LEU A 31 -12.54 -4.54 1.13
C LEU A 31 -13.31 -4.34 2.44
N GLU A 32 -14.22 -5.26 2.75
CA GLU A 32 -14.93 -5.29 4.02
C GLU A 32 -13.95 -5.44 5.17
N TRP A 33 -13.02 -6.41 5.15
CA TRP A 33 -12.01 -6.54 6.19
C TRP A 33 -11.21 -5.24 6.44
N LEU A 34 -10.89 -4.48 5.37
CA LEU A 34 -10.19 -3.21 5.52
C LEU A 34 -11.01 -2.18 6.31
N THR A 35 -12.33 -2.14 6.11
CA THR A 35 -13.21 -1.16 6.74
C THR A 35 -13.76 -1.62 8.09
N SER A 36 -14.12 -2.91 8.23
CA SER A 36 -14.79 -3.48 9.39
C SER A 36 -13.83 -4.05 10.45
N GLU A 37 -12.61 -4.44 10.07
CA GLU A 37 -11.64 -5.04 11.00
C GLU A 37 -10.39 -4.17 11.15
N PHE A 38 -9.74 -3.82 10.03
CA PHE A 38 -8.45 -3.13 10.08
C PHE A 38 -8.52 -1.70 10.61
N LEU A 39 -9.47 -0.89 10.12
CA LEU A 39 -9.64 0.50 10.59
C LEU A 39 -10.05 0.56 12.07
N PRO A 40 -11.01 -0.27 12.55
CA PRO A 40 -11.32 -0.38 13.98
C PRO A 40 -10.12 -0.82 14.81
N TYR A 41 -9.39 -1.87 14.38
CA TYR A 41 -8.17 -2.30 15.05
C TYR A 41 -7.16 -1.17 15.19
N LEU A 42 -6.95 -0.37 14.14
CA LEU A 42 -6.01 0.75 14.17
C LEU A 42 -6.43 1.84 15.17
N LYS A 43 -7.74 2.07 15.31
CA LYS A 43 -8.31 2.98 16.31
C LYS A 43 -8.14 2.43 17.73
N GLU A 44 -8.50 1.17 17.95
CA GLU A 44 -8.37 0.50 19.25
C GLU A 44 -6.91 0.45 19.71
N TRP A 45 -5.97 0.19 18.78
CA TRP A 45 -4.54 0.26 19.05
C TRP A 45 -4.10 1.65 19.51
N GLU A 46 -4.56 2.71 18.83
CA GLU A 46 -4.26 4.09 19.19
C GLU A 46 -4.79 4.43 20.60
N GLU A 47 -5.99 3.99 20.92
CA GLU A 47 -6.63 4.16 22.23
C GLU A 47 -5.89 3.36 23.31
N TYR A 48 -5.51 2.11 23.03
CA TYR A 48 -4.74 1.26 23.93
C TYR A 48 -3.40 1.90 24.30
N VAL A 49 -2.65 2.38 23.31
CA VAL A 49 -1.36 3.04 23.55
C VAL A 49 -1.55 4.30 24.40
N LYS A 50 -2.60 5.10 24.16
CA LYS A 50 -2.93 6.28 25.00
C LYS A 50 -3.31 5.89 26.43
N SER A 51 -3.90 4.72 26.64
CA SER A 51 -4.37 4.25 27.95
C SER A 51 -3.25 3.71 28.86
N CYS A 52 -2.08 3.36 28.30
CA CYS A 52 -0.95 2.79 29.04
C CYS A 52 -0.23 3.85 29.90
N THR A 53 -0.68 4.09 31.12
CA THR A 53 -0.06 5.05 32.06
C THR A 53 1.15 4.49 32.80
N ASP A 54 1.38 3.17 32.76
CA ASP A 54 2.44 2.43 33.45
C ASP A 54 3.76 2.34 32.67
N LYS A 55 3.82 2.91 31.46
CA LYS A 55 4.97 2.81 30.56
C LYS A 55 5.84 4.06 30.58
N THR A 56 7.16 3.86 30.46
CA THR A 56 8.10 4.96 30.28
C THR A 56 7.91 5.65 28.92
N ALA A 57 8.34 6.91 28.80
CA ALA A 57 8.30 7.65 27.52
C ALA A 57 9.01 6.92 26.37
N ARG A 58 10.06 6.13 26.68
CA ARG A 58 10.80 5.31 25.70
C ARG A 58 9.98 4.11 25.22
N GLU A 59 9.23 3.47 26.11
CA GLU A 59 8.35 2.36 25.76
C GLU A 59 7.14 2.86 24.96
N HIS A 60 6.55 3.99 25.38
CA HIS A 60 5.54 4.71 24.59
C HIS A 60 6.00 4.96 23.16
N LYS A 61 7.18 5.53 22.97
CA LYS A 61 7.73 5.79 21.63
C LYS A 61 7.94 4.52 20.79
N ARG A 62 8.14 3.36 21.42
CA ARG A 62 8.28 2.07 20.72
C ARG A 62 6.92 1.44 20.37
N MET A 63 5.88 1.74 21.13
CA MET A 63 4.51 1.27 20.90
C MET A 63 3.75 2.18 19.93
N CYS A 64 4.12 3.47 19.86
CA CYS A 64 3.50 4.43 18.96
C CYS A 64 3.96 4.20 17.51
N ILE A 65 3.01 3.82 16.65
CA ILE A 65 3.08 4.20 15.25
C ILE A 65 3.03 5.74 15.20
N ALA A 66 3.88 6.38 14.39
CA ALA A 66 3.86 7.83 14.27
C ALA A 66 2.44 8.29 13.87
N ARG A 67 1.96 9.38 14.47
CA ARG A 67 0.59 9.87 14.21
C ARG A 67 0.36 10.10 12.73
N GLU A 68 1.35 10.63 12.04
CA GLU A 68 1.36 10.86 10.60
C GLU A 68 1.20 9.55 9.81
N THR A 69 1.80 8.46 10.28
CA THR A 69 1.65 7.13 9.67
C THR A 69 0.25 6.56 9.91
N ILE A 70 -0.33 6.72 11.10
CA ILE A 70 -1.72 6.28 11.38
C ILE A 70 -2.71 7.01 10.47
N GLU A 71 -2.59 8.34 10.37
CA GLU A 71 -3.44 9.15 9.49
C GLU A 71 -3.24 8.78 8.02
N GLY A 72 -1.99 8.57 7.59
CA GLY A 72 -1.67 8.10 6.25
C GLY A 72 -2.31 6.74 5.94
N LEU A 73 -2.32 5.81 6.89
CA LEU A 73 -2.98 4.50 6.75
C LEU A 73 -4.49 4.64 6.63
N ARG A 74 -5.13 5.47 7.46
CA ARG A 74 -6.58 5.73 7.40
C ARG A 74 -6.98 6.26 6.03
N ILE A 75 -6.32 7.32 5.57
CA ILE A 75 -6.57 7.92 4.25
C ILE A 75 -6.36 6.90 3.15
N THR A 76 -5.23 6.18 3.18
CA THR A 76 -4.90 5.19 2.13
C THR A 76 -5.94 4.09 2.05
N VAL A 77 -6.40 3.56 3.19
CA VAL A 77 -7.39 2.48 3.21
C VAL A 77 -8.74 2.98 2.71
N THR A 78 -9.23 4.11 3.22
CA THR A 78 -10.51 4.69 2.78
C THR A 78 -10.48 5.01 1.29
N SER A 79 -9.46 5.72 0.80
CA SER A 79 -9.33 6.06 -0.62
C SER A 79 -9.17 4.83 -1.51
N PHE A 80 -8.50 3.77 -1.03
CA PHE A 80 -8.36 2.54 -1.79
C PHE A 80 -9.70 1.82 -1.97
N VAL A 81 -10.48 1.70 -0.89
CA VAL A 81 -11.81 1.06 -0.94
C VAL A 81 -12.72 1.84 -1.88
N GLU A 82 -12.85 3.16 -1.69
CA GLU A 82 -13.66 4.03 -2.53
C GLU A 82 -13.26 3.97 -4.01
N LEU A 83 -11.96 3.95 -4.31
CA LEU A 83 -11.46 3.86 -5.68
C LEU A 83 -11.84 2.54 -6.34
N VAL A 84 -11.69 1.42 -5.64
CA VAL A 84 -12.02 0.09 -6.19
C VAL A 84 -13.53 -0.01 -6.43
N GLU A 85 -14.35 0.44 -5.49
CA GLU A 85 -15.80 0.50 -5.65
C GLU A 85 -16.22 1.42 -6.81
N TYR A 86 -15.59 2.59 -6.91
CA TYR A 86 -15.83 3.53 -8.01
C TYR A 86 -15.52 2.91 -9.37
N ILE A 87 -14.37 2.24 -9.51
CA ILE A 87 -13.94 1.60 -10.76
C ILE A 87 -14.98 0.58 -11.23
N PHE A 88 -15.47 -0.28 -10.34
CA PHE A 88 -16.43 -1.31 -10.72
C PHE A 88 -17.85 -0.79 -10.91
N SER A 89 -18.22 0.28 -10.22
CA SER A 89 -19.58 0.85 -10.30
C SER A 89 -19.75 1.84 -11.46
N ASN A 90 -18.68 2.55 -11.84
CA ASN A 90 -18.77 3.71 -12.76
C ASN A 90 -17.98 3.54 -14.06
N ILE A 91 -17.09 2.55 -14.19
CA ILE A 91 -16.33 2.34 -15.42
C ILE A 91 -16.84 1.09 -16.14
N GLU A 92 -17.61 1.31 -17.20
CA GLU A 92 -18.14 0.23 -18.02
C GLU A 92 -17.02 -0.65 -18.61
N GLY A 93 -17.24 -1.96 -18.61
CA GLY A 93 -16.33 -2.94 -19.19
C GLY A 93 -15.14 -3.34 -18.30
N VAL A 94 -14.94 -2.72 -17.14
CA VAL A 94 -13.89 -3.14 -16.19
C VAL A 94 -14.31 -4.40 -15.46
N LYS A 95 -13.65 -5.52 -15.79
CA LYS A 95 -13.90 -6.84 -15.16
C LYS A 95 -12.91 -7.19 -14.06
N ILE A 96 -11.71 -6.61 -14.12
CA ILE A 96 -10.58 -6.96 -13.27
C ILE A 96 -9.79 -5.70 -12.93
N PHE A 97 -9.39 -5.57 -11.67
CA PHE A 97 -8.50 -4.50 -11.21
C PHE A 97 -7.22 -5.05 -10.54
N PHE A 98 -6.08 -4.42 -10.86
CA PHE A 98 -4.74 -4.76 -10.34
C PHE A 98 -4.19 -3.60 -9.52
N SER A 99 -4.19 -3.76 -8.20
CA SER A 99 -3.77 -2.76 -7.23
C SER A 99 -2.26 -2.47 -7.21
N GLU A 100 -1.41 -3.31 -7.81
CA GLU A 100 0.05 -3.01 -7.94
C GLU A 100 0.29 -1.68 -8.66
N ARG A 101 -0.61 -1.27 -9.55
CA ARG A 101 -0.47 -0.04 -10.33
C ARG A 101 -0.73 1.23 -9.51
N LEU A 102 -1.28 1.10 -8.31
CA LEU A 102 -1.51 2.22 -7.40
C LEU A 102 -0.35 2.46 -6.43
N THR A 103 0.57 1.50 -6.30
CA THR A 103 1.70 1.65 -5.39
C THR A 103 2.78 2.50 -6.04
N GLN A 104 3.52 3.25 -5.24
CA GLN A 104 4.68 4.00 -5.70
C GLN A 104 5.85 3.07 -6.07
N ASP A 105 5.73 1.76 -5.83
CA ASP A 105 6.76 0.74 -6.09
C ASP A 105 7.42 0.85 -7.47
N PRO A 106 6.72 1.13 -8.59
CA PRO A 106 7.38 1.31 -9.89
C PRO A 106 8.27 2.55 -9.95
N VAL A 107 7.86 3.64 -9.30
CA VAL A 107 8.61 4.90 -9.21
C VAL A 107 9.77 4.74 -8.23
N GLU A 108 9.56 4.09 -7.09
CA GLU A 108 10.63 3.74 -6.14
C GLU A 108 11.64 2.76 -6.76
N ALA A 109 11.19 1.78 -7.52
CA ALA A 109 12.05 0.87 -8.27
C ALA A 109 12.80 1.59 -9.40
N PHE A 110 12.20 2.62 -10.02
CA PHE A 110 12.90 3.46 -10.99
C PHE A 110 14.01 4.28 -10.32
N PHE A 111 13.70 5.00 -9.23
CA PHE A 111 14.71 5.77 -8.49
C PHE A 111 15.76 4.86 -7.81
N GLY A 112 15.37 3.68 -7.34
CA GLY A 112 16.27 2.66 -6.83
C GLY A 112 17.26 2.19 -7.91
N ARG A 113 16.77 1.87 -9.12
CA ARG A 113 17.64 1.51 -10.27
C ARG A 113 18.56 2.66 -10.69
N GLN A 114 18.08 3.90 -10.64
CA GLN A 114 18.90 5.09 -10.91
C GLN A 114 20.02 5.27 -9.88
N ARG A 115 19.74 5.04 -8.58
CA ARG A 115 20.76 5.06 -7.51
C ARG A 115 21.77 3.91 -7.65
N MET A 116 21.31 2.71 -8.01
CA MET A 116 22.20 1.55 -8.23
C MET A 116 23.17 1.74 -9.40
N ARG A 117 22.77 2.47 -10.46
CA ARG A 117 23.66 2.88 -11.56
C ARG A 117 24.77 3.86 -11.14
N GLY A 118 24.83 4.28 -9.88
CA GLY A 118 25.85 5.17 -9.31
C GLY A 118 27.00 4.45 -8.59
N GLY A 119 26.97 3.14 -8.41
CA GLY A 119 27.95 2.45 -7.56
C GLY A 119 27.94 3.01 -6.13
N TYR A 120 29.07 3.55 -5.66
CA TYR A 120 29.21 4.20 -4.34
C TYR A 120 28.63 5.63 -4.27
N ALA A 121 28.19 6.23 -5.38
CA ALA A 121 27.58 7.56 -5.41
C ALA A 121 26.07 7.46 -5.12
N THR A 122 25.72 7.25 -3.85
CA THR A 122 24.34 7.05 -3.38
C THR A 122 23.47 8.31 -3.48
N ASN A 123 24.06 9.48 -3.72
CA ASN A 123 23.36 10.76 -3.88
C ASN A 123 23.81 11.51 -5.15
N PRO A 124 23.30 11.15 -6.34
CA PRO A 124 23.65 11.82 -7.58
C PRO A 124 23.10 13.26 -7.62
N THR A 125 23.87 14.20 -8.17
CA THR A 125 23.39 15.55 -8.49
C THR A 125 22.35 15.52 -9.61
N VAL A 126 21.51 16.57 -9.68
CA VAL A 126 20.42 16.70 -10.67
C VAL A 126 20.92 16.47 -12.10
N HIS A 127 22.07 17.04 -12.45
CA HIS A 127 22.71 16.85 -13.76
C HIS A 127 23.03 15.38 -14.07
N ASN A 128 23.49 14.62 -13.07
CA ASN A 128 23.87 13.22 -13.22
C ASN A 128 22.63 12.29 -13.32
N HIS A 129 21.50 12.71 -12.76
CA HIS A 129 20.21 12.03 -12.91
C HIS A 129 19.68 12.15 -14.35
N PHE A 130 19.70 13.35 -14.94
CA PHE A 130 19.21 13.58 -16.30
C PHE A 130 20.04 12.87 -17.38
N TYR A 131 21.37 12.90 -17.25
CA TYR A 131 22.26 12.23 -18.20
C TYR A 131 22.01 10.70 -18.24
N LYS A 132 21.70 10.08 -17.10
CA LYS A 132 21.39 8.64 -17.00
C LYS A 132 19.95 8.27 -17.38
N ALA A 133 19.05 9.25 -17.43
CA ALA A 133 17.66 9.07 -17.83
C ALA A 133 17.45 9.16 -19.36
N GLN A 134 18.35 9.85 -20.07
CA GLN A 134 18.24 10.08 -21.53
C GLN A 134 18.80 8.97 -22.42
N CYS A 135 19.41 7.92 -21.87
CA CYS A 135 19.90 6.77 -22.67
C CYS A 135 18.85 5.66 -22.86
N HIS A 136 17.60 6.04 -23.15
CA HIS A 136 16.52 5.12 -23.56
C HIS A 136 15.82 5.64 -24.81
#